data_AF-A0AAW0S0W5-F1
#
_entry.id   AF-A0AAW0S0W5-F1
#
_cell.length_a   1.000
_cell.length_b   1.000
_cell.length_c   1.000
_cell.angle_alpha   90.00
_cell.angle_beta   90.00
_cell.angle_gamma   90.00
#
_symmetry.space_group_name_H-M   'P 1'
#
loop_
_entity.id
_entity.type
_entity.pdbx_description
1 polymer ?
#
loop_
_entity_poly.entity_id
_entity_poly.type
_entity_poly.pdbx_seq_one_letter_code
_entity_poly.pdbx_strand_id
1 'polypeptide(L)'
;MSEKNIDIAFSSGYLQRLTQELSEDLDKVRNADDFKVESVPFLVYALAQGSFQFPKNDKKRIVQAMEEQMEDEQTNNKQRKR
;
A
#
# COMPACT_ATOMS: atom_id res chain seq x y z
N MET A 1 -7.57 18.87 -0.39
CA MET A 1 -6.19 18.37 -0.13
C MET A 1 -5.21 19.02 -1.10
N SER A 2 -4.00 19.40 -0.65
CA SER A 2 -2.92 19.82 -1.57
C SER A 2 -2.33 18.60 -2.29
N GLU A 3 -1.71 18.79 -3.46
CA GLU A 3 -1.11 17.67 -4.23
C GLU A 3 -0.08 16.89 -3.39
N LYS A 4 0.75 17.62 -2.63
CA LYS A 4 1.73 17.01 -1.72
C LYS A 4 1.08 16.11 -0.68
N ASN A 5 -0.08 16.49 -0.12
CA ASN A 5 -0.78 15.68 0.86
C ASN A 5 -1.35 14.40 0.22
N ILE A 6 -1.83 14.48 -1.02
CA ILE A 6 -2.31 13.30 -1.77
C ILE A 6 -1.17 12.33 -2.03
N ASP A 7 0.01 12.80 -2.45
CA ASP A 7 1.15 11.92 -2.68
C ASP A 7 1.63 11.22 -1.39
N ILE A 8 1.62 11.92 -0.25
CA ILE A 8 1.98 11.34 1.05
C ILE A 8 0.94 10.29 1.48
N ALA A 9 -0.35 10.64 1.44
CA ALA A 9 -1.44 9.73 1.80
C ALA A 9 -1.45 8.49 0.90
N PHE A 10 -1.28 8.68 -0.42
CA PHE A 10 -1.16 7.61 -1.39
C PHE A 10 0.03 6.71 -1.08
N SER A 11 1.22 7.28 -0.87
CA SER A 11 2.43 6.48 -0.62
C SER A 11 2.32 5.64 0.65
N SER A 12 1.75 6.19 1.72
CA SER A 12 1.51 5.46 2.97
C SER A 12 0.51 4.32 2.77
N GLY A 13 -0.61 4.60 2.11
CA GLY A 13 -1.66 3.60 1.88
C GLY A 13 -1.23 2.50 0.91
N TYR A 14 -0.57 2.90 -0.19
CA TYR A 14 0.03 1.99 -1.16
C TYR A 14 1.04 1.07 -0.50
N LEU A 15 1.95 1.61 0.31
CA LEU A 15 2.97 0.80 0.99
C LEU A 15 2.35 -0.18 1.98
N GLN A 16 1.37 0.26 2.78
CA GLN A 16 0.66 -0.63 3.72
C GLN A 16 0.03 -1.82 2.98
N ARG A 17 -0.76 -1.53 1.94
CA ARG A 17 -1.44 -2.58 1.17
C ARG A 17 -0.45 -3.50 0.46
N LEU A 18 0.58 -2.93 -0.15
CA LEU A 18 1.64 -3.68 -0.83
C LEU A 18 2.39 -4.60 0.13
N THR A 19 2.68 -4.16 1.36
CA THR A 19 3.33 -5.02 2.36
C THR A 19 2.43 -6.14 2.84
N GLN A 20 1.11 -5.93 2.85
CA GLN A 20 0.15 -6.97 3.22
C GLN A 20 0.04 -8.04 2.12
N GLU A 21 -0.09 -7.63 0.86
CA GLU A 21 -0.06 -8.56 -0.29
C GLU A 21 1.29 -9.28 -0.38
N LEU A 22 2.41 -8.55 -0.18
CA LEU A 22 3.73 -9.14 -0.13
C LEU A 22 3.86 -10.15 1.02
N SER A 23 3.21 -9.95 2.18
CA SER A 23 3.31 -10.88 3.31
C SER A 23 2.77 -12.28 2.98
N GLU A 24 1.76 -12.35 2.11
CA GLU A 24 1.18 -13.62 1.64
C GLU A 24 2.13 -14.36 0.68
N ASP A 25 2.93 -13.60 -0.07
CA ASP A 25 3.89 -14.13 -1.04
C ASP A 25 5.34 -14.13 -0.53
N LEU A 26 5.60 -13.59 0.66
CA LEU A 26 6.94 -13.39 1.21
C LEU A 26 7.66 -14.72 1.39
N ASP A 27 6.94 -15.74 1.85
CA ASP A 27 7.48 -17.08 2.00
C ASP A 27 7.87 -17.69 0.64
N LYS A 28 7.13 -17.38 -0.44
CA LYS A 28 7.48 -17.85 -1.78
C LYS A 28 8.74 -17.16 -2.30
N VAL A 29 8.80 -15.83 -2.16
CA VAL A 29 9.96 -15.02 -2.56
C VAL A 29 11.21 -15.45 -1.78
N ARG A 30 11.08 -15.63 -0.46
CA ARG A 30 12.20 -16.01 0.42
C ARG A 30 12.75 -17.41 0.11
N ASN A 31 11.88 -18.34 -0.29
CA ASN A 31 12.27 -19.73 -0.57
C ASN A 31 12.62 -19.96 -2.04
N ALA A 32 12.62 -18.92 -2.89
CA ALA A 32 13.04 -19.05 -4.28
C ALA A 32 14.57 -19.24 -4.38
N ASP A 33 15.02 -20.14 -5.26
CA ASP A 33 16.43 -20.53 -5.41
C ASP A 33 17.36 -19.35 -5.77
N ASP A 34 16.82 -18.30 -6.39
CA ASP A 34 17.53 -17.11 -6.84
C ASP A 34 17.41 -15.92 -5.88
N PHE A 35 16.61 -16.03 -4.82
CA PHE A 35 16.47 -14.97 -3.83
C PHE A 35 17.57 -15.06 -2.78
N LYS A 36 18.44 -14.05 -2.74
CA LYS A 36 19.59 -13.98 -1.83
C LYS A 36 19.52 -12.72 -0.98
N VAL A 37 20.41 -12.61 0.00
CA VAL A 37 20.49 -11.42 0.86
C VAL A 37 20.74 -10.17 0.02
N GLU A 38 21.51 -10.30 -1.06
CA GLU A 38 21.80 -9.24 -2.02
C GLU A 38 20.58 -8.84 -2.88
N SER A 39 19.52 -9.66 -2.92
CA SER A 39 18.27 -9.36 -3.63
C SER A 39 17.36 -8.40 -2.86
N VAL A 40 17.57 -8.21 -1.54
CA VAL A 40 16.71 -7.37 -0.69
C VAL A 40 16.70 -5.90 -1.11
N PRO A 41 17.85 -5.23 -1.37
CA PRO A 41 17.85 -3.85 -1.85
C PRO A 41 17.10 -3.69 -3.17
N PHE A 42 17.21 -4.67 -4.07
CA PHE A 42 16.48 -4.67 -5.34
C PHE A 42 14.97 -4.82 -5.13
N LEU A 43 14.54 -5.73 -4.25
CA LEU A 43 13.14 -5.88 -3.89
C LEU A 43 12.56 -4.58 -3.33
N VAL A 44 13.26 -3.93 -2.39
CA VAL A 44 12.83 -2.65 -1.81
C VAL A 44 12.72 -1.57 -2.89
N TYR A 45 13.71 -1.49 -3.79
CA TYR A 45 13.69 -0.54 -4.90
C TYR A 45 12.49 -0.77 -5.83
N ALA A 46 12.21 -2.01 -6.23
CA ALA A 46 11.10 -2.35 -7.10
C ALA A 46 9.74 -2.01 -6.47
N LEU A 47 9.55 -2.33 -5.18
CA LEU A 47 8.33 -2.01 -4.44
C LEU A 47 8.10 -0.50 -4.34
N ALA A 48 9.15 0.28 -4.05
CA ALA A 48 9.08 1.73 -4.01
C ALA A 48 8.79 2.32 -5.39
N GLN A 49 9.40 1.77 -6.45
CA GLN A 49 9.22 2.25 -7.82
C GLN A 49 7.76 2.09 -8.29
N GLY A 50 7.07 1.02 -7.88
CA GLY A 50 5.66 0.80 -8.20
C GLY A 50 4.73 1.96 -7.79
N SER A 51 5.06 2.71 -6.72
CA SER A 51 4.29 3.89 -6.31
C SER A 51 4.31 5.05 -7.32
N PHE A 52 5.33 5.10 -8.18
CA PHE A 52 5.48 6.09 -9.24
C PHE A 52 4.73 5.73 -10.52
N GLN A 53 4.21 4.51 -10.63
CA GLN A 53 3.48 4.06 -11.82
C GLN A 53 2.08 4.65 -11.92
N PHE A 54 1.58 5.30 -10.85
CA PHE A 54 0.23 5.85 -10.77
C PHE A 54 0.18 7.32 -11.20
N PRO A 55 -0.63 7.67 -12.21
CA PRO A 55 -0.94 9.05 -12.55
C PRO A 55 -1.58 9.80 -11.38
N LYS A 56 -1.44 11.13 -11.36
CA LYS A 56 -1.98 12.00 -10.30
C LYS A 56 -3.48 11.80 -10.03
N ASN A 57 -4.27 11.64 -11.09
CA ASN A 57 -5.72 11.47 -10.96
C ASN A 57 -6.09 10.13 -10.32
N ASP A 58 -5.30 9.09 -10.59
CA ASP A 58 -5.51 7.76 -10.02
C ASP A 58 -5.13 7.74 -8.54
N LYS A 59 -4.01 8.39 -8.18
CA LYS A 59 -3.63 8.59 -6.78
C LYS A 59 -4.75 9.29 -5.98
N LYS A 60 -5.36 10.34 -6.55
CA LYS A 60 -6.50 11.04 -5.92
C LYS A 60 -7.69 10.10 -5.69
N ARG A 61 -8.09 9.33 -6.69
CA ARG A 61 -9.22 8.39 -6.61
C ARG A 61 -8.97 7.30 -5.59
N ILE A 62 -7.74 6.77 -5.54
CA ILE A 62 -7.37 5.73 -4.59
C ILE A 62 -7.38 6.27 -3.17
N VAL A 63 -6.79 7.44 -2.92
CA VAL A 63 -6.82 8.07 -1.58
C VAL A 63 -8.26 8.32 -1.12
N GLN A 64 -9.11 8.84 -2.00
CA GLN A 64 -10.52 9.05 -1.68
C GLN A 64 -11.23 7.73 -1.31
N ALA A 65 -11.05 6.68 -2.11
CA ALA A 65 -11.65 5.37 -1.82
C ALA A 65 -11.14 4.78 -0.49
N MET A 66 -9.86 4.99 -0.16
CA MET A 66 -9.30 4.56 1.13
C MET A 66 -9.92 5.32 2.31
N GLU A 67 -10.16 6.62 2.15
CA GLU A 67 -10.83 7.44 3.17
C GLU A 67 -12.26 6.96 3.41
N GLU A 68 -13.02 6.70 2.34
CA GLU A 68 -14.38 6.17 2.40
C GLU A 68 -14.41 4.79 3.13
N GLN A 69 -13.46 3.90 2.83
CA GLN A 69 -13.35 2.60 3.53
C GLN A 69 -13.07 2.74 5.04
N MET A 70 -12.20 3.68 5.43
CA MET A 70 -11.90 3.92 6.85
C MET A 70 -13.10 4.50 7.60
N GLU A 71 -13.91 5.35 6.94
CA GLU A 71 -15.14 5.91 7.51
C GLU A 71 -16.20 4.81 7.70
N ASP A 72 -16.34 3.90 6.74
CA ASP A 72 -17.26 2.77 6.82
C ASP A 72 -16.89 1.77 7.94
N GLU A 73 -15.60 1.48 8.13
CA GLU A 73 -15.15 0.63 9.24
C GLU A 73 -15.41 1.26 10.62
N GLN A 74 -15.24 2.57 10.75
CA GLN A 74 -15.47 3.30 12.00
C GLN A 74 -16.95 3.38 12.37
N THR A 75 -17.84 3.60 11.38
CA THR A 75 -19.29 3.63 11.61
C THR A 75 -19.83 2.25 12.01
N ASN A 76 -19.38 1.19 11.35
CA ASN A 76 -19.79 -0.18 11.63
C ASN A 76 -19.32 -0.67 13.02
N ASN A 77 -18.09 -0.33 13.43
CA ASN A 77 -17.57 -0.68 14.75
C ASN A 77 -18.31 0.06 15.89
N LYS A 78 -18.76 1.30 15.65
CA LYS A 78 -19.56 2.08 16.62
C LYS A 78 -20.98 1.54 16.78
N GLN A 79 -21.57 0.93 15.75
CA GLN A 79 -22.88 0.28 15.82
C GLN A 79 -22.81 -1.08 16.55
N ARG A 80 -21.73 -1.84 16.39
CA ARG A 80 -21.54 -3.15 17.06
C ARG A 80 -21.31 -3.06 18.58
N LYS A 81 -20.89 -1.89 19.09
CA LYS A 81 -20.65 -1.65 20.53
C LYS A 81 -21.82 -0.96 21.25
N ARG A 82 -23.00 -0.86 20.62
CA ARG A 82 -24.23 -0.32 21.22
C ARG A 82 -25.20 -1.44 21.58
#